data_AF-A0A4R8V6T2-F1
#
_entry.id   AF-A0A4R8V6T2-F1
#
_cell.length_a   1.000
_cell.length_b   1.000
_cell.length_c   1.000
_cell.angle_alpha   90.00
_cell.angle_beta   90.00
_cell.angle_gamma   90.00
#
_symmetry.space_group_name_H-M   'P 1'
#
loop_
_entity.id
_entity.type
_entity.pdbx_description
1 polymer ?
#
loop_
_entity_poly.entity_id
_entity_poly.type
_entity_poly.pdbx_seq_one_letter_code
_entity_poly.pdbx_strand_id
1 'polypeptide(L)'
;MSQFRVSTPALGYSAASISAALADFDARVSQVSAVVNGVVGNSWDGEAAAAFGGGWQSWLQSAATTRAALADIALRLNLAEGGYETLEAQLTSQTRTSTIAVGDIRTGGQS
;
A
#
# COMPACT_ATOMS: atom_id res chain seq x y z
N MET A 1 -24.72 15.62 1.59
CA MET A 1 -23.51 14.78 1.71
C MET A 1 -22.83 14.78 0.35
N SER A 2 -21.74 15.53 0.19
CA SER A 2 -20.92 15.46 -1.01
C SER A 2 -20.43 14.02 -1.17
N GLN A 3 -20.84 13.38 -2.25
CA GLN A 3 -20.36 12.06 -2.63
C GLN A 3 -18.86 12.23 -2.90
N PHE A 4 -18.02 11.95 -1.91
CA PHE A 4 -16.58 11.86 -2.10
C PHE A 4 -16.35 10.66 -3.01
N ARG A 5 -16.35 10.89 -4.33
CA ARG A 5 -15.83 9.96 -5.31
C ARG A 5 -14.32 9.90 -5.04
N VAL A 6 -13.91 8.95 -4.21
CA VAL A 6 -12.52 8.51 -4.20
C VAL A 6 -12.30 7.88 -5.56
N SER A 7 -11.53 8.54 -6.41
CA SER A 7 -11.19 8.00 -7.72
C SER A 7 -10.36 6.74 -7.50
N THR A 8 -10.94 5.56 -7.74
CA THR A 8 -10.28 4.25 -7.69
C THR A 8 -8.88 4.27 -8.35
N PRO A 9 -8.68 4.93 -9.52
CA PRO A 9 -7.36 5.07 -10.13
C PRO A 9 -6.30 5.82 -9.28
N ALA A 10 -6.74 6.73 -8.40
CA ALA A 10 -5.84 7.45 -7.51
C ALA A 10 -5.34 6.57 -6.36
N LEU A 11 -6.15 5.59 -5.91
CA LEU A 11 -5.74 4.64 -4.87
C LEU A 11 -4.67 3.67 -5.40
N GLY A 12 -4.87 3.11 -6.59
CA GLY A 12 -3.88 2.24 -7.24
C GLY A 12 -2.57 2.97 -7.55
N TYR A 13 -2.65 4.22 -8.04
CA TYR A 13 -1.46 5.06 -8.24
C TYR A 13 -0.70 5.32 -6.93
N SER A 14 -1.40 5.66 -5.85
CA SER A 14 -0.78 5.87 -4.54
C SER A 14 -0.14 4.58 -3.99
N ALA A 15 -0.80 3.43 -4.14
CA ALA A 15 -0.26 2.14 -3.71
C ALA A 15 1.01 1.76 -4.50
N ALA A 16 1.01 1.98 -5.82
CA ALA A 16 2.18 1.77 -6.68
C ALA A 16 3.33 2.71 -6.30
N SER A 17 3.04 3.99 -6.02
CA SER A 17 4.04 4.96 -5.59
C SER A 17 4.67 4.59 -4.25
N ILE A 18 3.88 4.12 -3.27
CA ILE A 18 4.40 3.65 -1.98
C ILE A 18 5.24 2.38 -2.17
N SER A 19 4.83 1.47 -3.06
CA SER A 19 5.59 0.26 -3.37
C SER A 19 6.95 0.58 -3.99
N ALA A 20 7.01 1.57 -4.89
CA ALA A 20 8.28 2.05 -5.45
C ALA A 20 9.16 2.72 -4.39
N ALA A 21 8.58 3.53 -3.51
CA ALA A 21 9.30 4.15 -2.39
C ALA A 21 9.86 3.11 -1.41
N LEU A 22 9.13 2.02 -1.16
CA LEU A 22 9.59 0.88 -0.36
C LEU A 22 10.78 0.17 -0.99
N ALA A 23 10.78 -0.01 -2.32
CA ALA A 23 11.92 -0.61 -3.01
C ALA A 23 13.18 0.27 -2.92
N ASP A 24 13.05 1.58 -3.07
CA ASP A 24 14.17 2.53 -2.88
C ASP A 24 14.65 2.55 -1.42
N PHE A 25 13.72 2.49 -0.47
CA PHE A 25 14.05 2.38 0.96
C PHE A 25 14.87 1.13 1.26
N ASP A 26 14.42 -0.04 0.81
CA ASP A 26 15.12 -1.31 1.02
C ASP A 26 16.53 -1.29 0.36
N ALA A 27 16.66 -0.70 -0.82
CA ALA A 27 17.95 -0.52 -1.50
C ALA A 27 18.92 0.35 -0.69
N ARG A 28 18.44 1.49 -0.16
CA ARG A 28 19.25 2.40 0.67
C ARG A 28 19.67 1.76 1.98
N VAL A 29 18.76 1.05 2.66
CA VAL A 29 19.08 0.32 3.89
C VAL A 29 20.17 -0.72 3.63
N SER A 30 20.07 -1.46 2.53
CA SER A 30 21.11 -2.43 2.12
C SER A 30 22.46 -1.75 1.87
N GLN A 31 22.48 -0.63 1.15
CA GLN A 31 23.70 0.11 0.85
C GLN A 31 24.40 0.61 2.14
N VAL A 32 23.65 1.22 3.06
CA VAL A 32 24.22 1.71 4.32
C VAL A 32 24.70 0.54 5.18
N SER A 33 23.96 -0.57 5.20
CA SER A 33 24.36 -1.78 5.93
C SER A 33 25.69 -2.35 5.43
N ALA A 34 25.91 -2.36 4.11
CA ALA A 34 27.18 -2.78 3.55
C ALA A 34 28.36 -1.90 4.00
N VAL A 35 28.16 -0.57 4.05
CA VAL A 35 29.17 0.38 4.54
C VAL A 35 29.48 0.13 6.01
N VAL A 36 28.44 0.03 6.85
CA VAL A 36 28.61 -0.16 8.30
C VAL A 36 29.30 -1.49 8.61
N ASN A 37 28.86 -2.58 8.00
CA ASN A 37 29.45 -3.90 8.17
C ASN A 37 30.89 -3.98 7.61
N GLY A 38 31.25 -3.12 6.66
CA GLY A 38 32.61 -3.01 6.15
C GLY A 38 33.58 -2.36 7.14
N VAL A 39 33.08 -1.51 8.05
CA VAL A 39 33.91 -0.72 8.97
C VAL A 39 33.90 -1.30 10.37
N VAL A 40 32.72 -1.54 10.94
CA VAL A 40 32.54 -1.99 12.32
C VAL A 40 32.96 -3.45 12.45
N GLY A 41 33.88 -3.74 13.38
CA GLY A 41 34.43 -5.08 13.61
C GLY A 41 35.54 -5.48 12.63
N ASN A 42 35.88 -4.62 11.66
CA ASN A 42 37.03 -4.80 10.77
C ASN A 42 38.10 -3.75 11.07
N SER A 43 37.98 -2.57 10.46
CA SER A 43 38.94 -1.47 10.60
C SER A 43 38.67 -0.59 11.80
N TRP A 44 37.47 -0.68 12.38
CA TRP A 44 37.07 0.01 13.60
C TRP A 44 36.56 -0.98 14.64
N ASP A 45 37.28 -1.10 15.75
CA ASP A 45 36.99 -2.01 16.86
C ASP A 45 37.20 -1.31 18.22
N GLY A 46 36.83 -1.99 19.30
CA GLY A 46 36.87 -1.50 20.68
C GLY A 46 35.50 -1.04 21.19
N GLU A 47 35.47 -0.51 22.41
CA GLU A 47 34.24 -0.16 23.13
C GLU A 47 33.33 0.82 22.37
N ALA A 48 33.93 1.80 21.69
CA ALA A 48 33.18 2.76 20.86
C ALA A 48 32.52 2.11 19.64
N ALA A 49 33.22 1.16 18.98
CA ALA A 49 32.68 0.41 17.85
C ALA A 49 31.54 -0.52 18.30
N ALA A 50 31.67 -1.15 19.47
CA ALA A 50 30.62 -1.96 20.08
C ALA A 50 29.37 -1.15 20.44
N ALA A 51 29.55 0.03 21.06
CA ALA A 51 28.45 0.95 21.36
C ALA A 51 27.72 1.41 20.09
N PHE A 52 28.49 1.76 19.04
CA PHE A 52 27.92 2.06 17.72
C PHE A 52 27.16 0.88 17.14
N GLY A 53 27.70 -0.34 17.21
CA GLY A 53 27.03 -1.57 16.76
C GLY A 53 25.68 -1.79 17.45
N GLY A 54 25.58 -1.50 18.75
CA GLY A 54 24.31 -1.51 19.47
C GLY A 54 23.32 -0.47 18.95
N GLY A 55 23.76 0.78 18.75
CA GLY A 55 22.93 1.83 18.15
C GLY A 55 22.49 1.50 16.71
N TRP A 56 23.37 0.88 15.94
CA TRP A 56 23.10 0.42 14.58
C TRP A 56 22.01 -0.66 14.54
N GLN A 57 22.05 -1.63 15.45
CA GLN A 57 20.98 -2.64 15.59
C GLN A 57 19.63 -1.99 15.94
N SER A 58 19.63 -0.99 16.83
CA SER A 58 18.41 -0.22 17.14
C SER A 58 17.88 0.54 15.91
N TRP A 59 18.78 1.11 15.10
CA TRP A 59 18.40 1.77 13.86
C TRP A 59 17.76 0.79 12.86
N LEU A 60 18.33 -0.40 12.68
CA LEU A 60 17.78 -1.44 11.81
C LEU A 60 16.37 -1.87 12.22
N GLN A 61 16.09 -1.98 13.52
CA GLN A 61 14.76 -2.27 14.04
C GLN A 61 13.75 -1.17 13.70
N SER A 62 14.13 0.09 13.85
CA SER A 62 13.31 1.24 13.47
C SER A 62 13.06 1.30 11.96
N ALA A 63 14.07 0.97 11.15
CA ALA A 63 13.94 0.87 9.70
C ALA A 63 12.96 -0.24 9.29
N ALA A 64 13.05 -1.41 9.91
CA ALA A 64 12.11 -2.52 9.69
C ALA A 64 10.66 -2.15 10.08
N THR A 65 10.49 -1.41 11.17
CA THR A 65 9.18 -0.92 11.62
C THR A 65 8.59 0.06 10.60
N THR A 66 9.40 0.99 10.09
CA THR A 66 8.99 1.95 9.06
C THR A 66 8.58 1.24 7.77
N ARG A 67 9.39 0.28 7.32
CA ARG A 67 9.09 -0.57 6.17
C ARG A 67 7.75 -1.30 6.33
N ALA A 68 7.53 -1.93 7.48
CA ALA A 68 6.30 -2.66 7.76
C ALA A 68 5.07 -1.74 7.74
N ALA A 69 5.17 -0.54 8.32
CA ALA A 69 4.09 0.44 8.29
C ALA A 69 3.74 0.91 6.88
N LEU A 70 4.76 1.21 6.05
CA LEU A 70 4.55 1.60 4.65
C LEU A 70 3.94 0.46 3.83
N ALA A 71 4.36 -0.78 4.06
CA ALA A 71 3.79 -1.96 3.39
C ALA A 71 2.33 -2.18 3.77
N ASP A 72 1.98 -2.01 5.05
CA ASP A 72 0.59 -2.09 5.53
C ASP A 72 -0.29 -1.02 4.87
N ILE A 73 0.20 0.22 4.72
CA ILE A 73 -0.52 1.29 4.02
C ILE A 73 -0.75 0.92 2.56
N ALA A 74 0.28 0.46 1.84
CA ALA A 74 0.15 0.04 0.44
C ALA A 74 -0.88 -1.11 0.29
N LEU A 75 -0.86 -2.08 1.19
CA LEU A 75 -1.83 -3.18 1.21
C LEU A 75 -3.26 -2.66 1.41
N ARG A 76 -3.49 -1.78 2.39
CA ARG A 76 -4.81 -1.20 2.67
C ARG A 76 -5.37 -0.41 1.49
N LEU A 77 -4.51 0.32 0.77
CA LEU A 77 -4.91 1.07 -0.43
C LEU A 77 -5.35 0.12 -1.56
N ASN A 78 -4.61 -0.96 -1.81
CA ASN A 78 -5.00 -1.99 -2.78
C ASN A 78 -6.32 -2.68 -2.40
N LEU A 79 -6.50 -3.01 -1.12
CA LEU A 79 -7.74 -3.62 -0.63
C LEU A 79 -8.93 -2.67 -0.76
N ALA A 80 -8.73 -1.38 -0.50
CA ALA A 80 -9.75 -0.36 -0.70
C ALA A 80 -10.13 -0.25 -2.18
N GLU A 81 -9.16 -0.22 -3.09
CA GLU A 81 -9.36 -0.19 -4.54
C GLU A 81 -10.27 -1.36 -5.00
N GLY A 82 -9.91 -2.61 -4.65
CA GLY A 82 -10.70 -3.78 -5.01
C GLY A 82 -12.11 -3.80 -4.39
N GLY A 83 -12.27 -3.25 -3.17
CA GLY A 83 -13.57 -3.06 -2.54
C GLY A 83 -14.47 -2.08 -3.32
N TYR A 84 -13.90 -0.98 -3.80
CA TYR A 84 -14.63 -0.01 -4.63
C TYR A 84 -14.99 -0.57 -6.00
N GLU A 85 -14.09 -1.30 -6.66
CA GLU A 85 -14.38 -1.96 -7.94
C GLU A 85 -15.54 -2.97 -7.82
N THR A 86 -15.55 -3.76 -6.75
CA THR A 86 -16.61 -4.74 -6.47
C THR A 86 -17.96 -4.04 -6.25
N LEU A 87 -17.97 -2.94 -5.49
CA LEU A 87 -19.18 -2.16 -5.24
C LEU A 87 -19.75 -1.54 -6.53
N GLU A 88 -18.90 -0.96 -7.38
CA GLU A 88 -19.30 -0.39 -8.67
C GLU A 88 -19.86 -1.48 -9.62
N ALA A 89 -19.26 -2.67 -9.63
CA ALA A 89 -19.77 -3.81 -10.40
C ALA A 89 -21.17 -4.26 -9.93
N GLN A 90 -21.39 -4.32 -8.62
CA GLN A 90 -22.70 -4.66 -8.03
C GLN A 90 -23.76 -3.59 -8.36
N LEU A 91 -23.43 -2.31 -8.20
CA LEU A 91 -24.33 -1.19 -8.53
C LEU A 91 -24.69 -1.18 -10.03
N THR A 92 -23.73 -1.45 -10.91
CA THR A 92 -23.97 -1.56 -12.35
C THR A 92 -24.92 -2.72 -12.68
N SER A 93 -24.72 -3.89 -12.04
CA SER A 93 -25.59 -5.04 -12.21
C SER A 93 -27.02 -4.79 -11.72
N GLN A 94 -27.17 -4.17 -10.55
CA GLN A 94 -28.48 -3.81 -9.99
C GLN A 94 -29.21 -2.78 -10.87
N THR A 95 -28.50 -1.77 -11.36
CA THR A 95 -29.10 -0.74 -12.23
C THR A 95 -29.58 -1.32 -13.56
N ARG A 96 -28.83 -2.25 -14.16
CA ARG A 96 -29.26 -2.99 -15.36
C ARG A 96 -30.51 -3.83 -15.10
N THR A 97 -30.54 -4.56 -13.97
CA THR A 97 -31.68 -5.41 -13.59
C THR A 97 -32.95 -4.59 -13.36
N SER A 98 -32.83 -3.47 -12.65
CA SER A 98 -33.96 -2.55 -12.40
C SER A 98 -34.51 -1.92 -13.68
N THR A 99 -33.64 -1.59 -14.64
CA THR A 99 -34.08 -1.03 -15.94
C THR A 99 -34.90 -2.04 -16.74
N ILE A 100 -34.52 -3.32 -16.72
CA ILE A 100 -35.27 -4.40 -17.39
C ILE A 100 -36.64 -4.60 -16.71
N ALA A 101 -36.67 -4.70 -15.38
CA ALA A 101 -37.93 -4.90 -14.64
C ALA A 101 -38.95 -3.76 -14.87
N VAL A 102 -38.50 -2.50 -14.94
CA VAL A 102 -39.36 -1.35 -15.27
C VAL A 102 -39.83 -1.38 -16.73
N GLY A 103 -39.00 -1.89 -17.65
CA GLY A 103 -39.35 -2.10 -19.05
C GLY A 103 -40.48 -3.12 -19.23
N ASP A 104 -40.36 -4.29 -18.59
CA ASP A 104 -41.34 -5.38 -18.69
C ASP A 104 -42.71 -5.00 -18.11
N ILE A 105 -42.75 -4.25 -17.00
CA ILE A 105 -44.02 -3.77 -16.41
C ILE A 105 -44.76 -2.82 -17.36
N ARG A 106 -44.04 -2.06 -18.19
CA ARG A 106 -44.64 -1.08 -19.11
C ARG A 106 -45.18 -1.70 -20.39
N THR A 107 -44.75 -2.91 -20.75
CA THR A 107 -45.17 -3.61 -21.99
C THR A 107 -46.27 -4.64 -21.74
N GLY A 108 -46.49 -5.10 -20.50
CA GLY A 108 -47.53 -6.08 -20.15
C GLY A 108 -48.95 -5.52 -19.90
N GLY A 109 -49.20 -4.24 -20.19
CA GLY A 109 -50.46 -3.55 -19.81
C GLY A 109 -51.54 -3.44 -20.90
N GLN A 110 -51.42 -4.12 -22.04
CA GLN A 110 -52.49 -4.18 -23.05
C GLN A 110 -52.82 -5.62 -23.40
N SER A 111 -53.90 -6.15 -22.82
CA SER A 111 -54.71 -7.26 -23.33
C SER A 111 -56.10 -7.17 -22.72
#